data_AF-A0A2G4KH42-F1
#
_entry.id   AF-A0A2G4KH42-F1
#
_cell.length_a   1.000
_cell.length_b   1.000
_cell.length_c   1.000
_cell.angle_alpha   90.00
_cell.angle_beta   90.00
_cell.angle_gamma   90.00
#
_symmetry.space_group_name_H-M   'P 1'
#
loop_
_entity.id
_entity.type
_entity.pdbx_description
1 polymer ?
#
loop_
_entity_poly.entity_id
_entity_poly.type
_entity_poly.pdbx_seq_one_letter_code
_entity_poly.pdbx_strand_id
1 'polypeptide(L)'
;MSKIVNRIAAIAALALAATPIIGLTAAHAGETNAPIARIKVGDLNLSNPADASEFADRARSAGQRACSGLRGLSMRACLMDFNEDLRDALSERQVTELRMAQRAGANIKLATN
;
A
#
# COMPACT_ATOMS: atom_id res chain seq x y z
N MET A 1 25.25 23.14 -13.21
CA MET A 1 23.91 22.92 -13.79
C MET A 1 24.00 21.84 -14.86
N SER A 2 22.99 20.94 -14.90
CA SER A 2 22.57 19.99 -15.98
C SER A 2 22.38 18.59 -15.39
N LYS A 3 21.17 18.26 -14.91
CA LYS A 3 20.00 17.71 -15.63
C LYS A 3 20.26 16.29 -16.18
N ILE A 4 19.83 15.26 -15.42
CA ILE A 4 18.61 14.46 -15.63
C ILE A 4 18.65 13.69 -16.96
N VAL A 5 18.85 12.37 -16.90
CA VAL A 5 17.95 11.35 -17.50
C VAL A 5 18.51 9.94 -17.20
N ASN A 6 17.98 9.29 -16.15
CA ASN A 6 18.11 7.84 -15.99
C ASN A 6 16.88 7.21 -16.68
N ARG A 7 17.08 6.58 -17.83
CA ARG A 7 16.02 5.93 -18.61
C ARG A 7 15.85 4.49 -18.14
N ILE A 8 14.65 4.19 -17.67
CA ILE A 8 14.17 2.88 -17.24
C ILE A 8 14.07 1.97 -18.48
N ALA A 9 14.77 0.84 -18.47
CA ALA A 9 14.60 -0.23 -19.44
C ALA A 9 13.64 -1.28 -18.86
N ALA A 10 12.54 -1.49 -19.56
CA ALA A 10 11.49 -2.45 -19.26
C ALA A 10 11.96 -3.89 -19.52
N ILE A 11 11.69 -4.78 -18.56
CA ILE A 11 11.93 -6.22 -18.71
C ILE A 11 10.61 -6.86 -19.15
N ALA A 12 10.56 -7.31 -20.40
CA ALA A 12 9.49 -8.13 -20.94
C ALA A 12 9.99 -9.57 -21.00
N ALA A 13 9.49 -10.43 -20.13
CA ALA A 13 9.53 -11.88 -20.33
C ALA A 13 8.60 -12.54 -19.32
N LEU A 14 7.42 -12.98 -19.78
CA LEU A 14 6.66 -14.07 -19.17
C LEU A 14 5.70 -14.59 -20.25
N ALA A 15 6.27 -15.41 -21.13
CA ALA A 15 5.52 -16.35 -21.93
C ALA A 15 4.99 -17.44 -20.98
N LEU A 16 3.76 -17.26 -20.49
CA LEU A 16 2.97 -18.35 -19.93
C LEU A 16 2.53 -19.25 -21.08
N ALA A 17 2.89 -20.55 -21.06
CA ALA A 17 2.05 -21.63 -21.61
C ALA A 17 2.75 -22.99 -21.52
N ALA A 18 2.54 -23.71 -20.41
CA ALA A 18 2.48 -25.17 -20.42
C ALA A 18 1.66 -25.61 -19.19
N THR A 19 0.40 -25.91 -19.45
CA THR A 19 -0.67 -26.33 -18.53
C THR A 19 -0.49 -27.81 -18.09
N PRO A 20 -1.44 -28.45 -17.37
CA PRO A 20 -1.54 -28.55 -15.91
C PRO A 20 -1.59 -30.02 -15.42
N ILE A 21 -1.25 -30.35 -14.16
CA ILE A 21 -1.69 -31.62 -13.56
C ILE A 21 -2.16 -31.39 -12.11
N ILE A 22 -3.42 -31.75 -11.90
CA ILE A 22 -4.15 -31.73 -10.63
C ILE A 22 -3.42 -32.60 -9.61
N GLY A 23 -2.98 -32.00 -8.51
CA GLY A 23 -2.39 -32.68 -7.37
C GLY A 23 -2.63 -31.86 -6.10
N LEU A 24 -3.59 -32.32 -5.30
CA LEU A 24 -3.92 -31.90 -3.94
C LEU A 24 -2.81 -31.13 -3.21
N THR A 25 -2.81 -29.80 -3.29
CA THR A 25 -2.04 -28.93 -2.40
C THR A 25 -2.80 -27.63 -2.18
N ALA A 26 -2.98 -27.28 -0.91
CA ALA A 26 -3.43 -25.99 -0.38
C ALA A 26 -4.75 -25.39 -0.91
N ALA A 27 -5.83 -25.65 -0.17
CA ALA A 27 -6.75 -24.55 0.14
C ALA A 27 -5.91 -23.38 0.69
N HIS A 28 -6.12 -22.17 0.18
CA HIS A 28 -5.36 -20.93 0.49
C HIS A 28 -4.10 -20.65 -0.35
N ALA A 29 -4.20 -20.78 -1.66
CA ALA A 29 -3.38 -19.95 -2.56
C ALA A 29 -4.18 -19.67 -3.83
N GLY A 30 -5.42 -19.18 -3.66
CA GLY A 30 -6.00 -18.41 -4.75
C GLY A 30 -5.06 -17.22 -4.92
N GLU A 31 -4.24 -17.26 -5.97
CA GLU A 31 -3.47 -16.14 -6.47
C GLU A 31 -4.30 -14.89 -6.26
N THR A 32 -3.90 -14.11 -5.26
CA THR A 32 -4.61 -12.92 -4.89
C THR A 32 -4.37 -11.97 -6.06
N ASN A 33 -5.27 -12.01 -7.04
CA ASN A 33 -5.58 -10.88 -7.89
C ASN A 33 -6.28 -9.80 -7.04
N ALA A 34 -5.87 -9.68 -5.76
CA ALA A 34 -6.16 -8.55 -4.92
C ALA A 34 -5.51 -7.37 -5.62
N PRO A 35 -6.25 -6.30 -5.89
CA PRO A 35 -5.70 -5.12 -6.51
C PRO A 35 -4.51 -4.63 -5.67
N ILE A 36 -3.30 -4.69 -6.24
CA ILE A 36 -2.10 -4.16 -5.60
C ILE A 36 -2.27 -2.66 -5.47
N ALA A 37 -2.61 -2.21 -4.26
CA ALA A 37 -2.80 -0.82 -3.93
C ALA A 37 -1.44 -0.12 -3.86
N ARG A 38 -1.07 0.62 -4.92
CA ARG A 38 0.17 1.41 -4.93
C ARG A 38 -0.09 2.78 -4.32
N ILE A 39 0.57 3.08 -3.20
CA ILE A 39 0.58 4.40 -2.57
C ILE A 39 1.92 5.05 -2.89
N LYS A 40 1.90 6.21 -3.55
CA LYS A 40 3.11 6.95 -3.87
C LYS A 40 3.56 7.74 -2.63
N VAL A 41 4.78 7.44 -2.17
CA VAL A 41 5.39 8.05 -0.97
C VAL A 41 6.63 8.87 -1.30
N GLY A 42 7.34 8.55 -2.39
CA GLY A 42 8.62 9.19 -2.73
C GLY A 42 8.54 10.68 -3.10
N ASP A 43 7.33 11.21 -3.30
CA ASP A 43 7.07 12.65 -3.51
C ASP A 43 6.73 13.41 -2.22
N LEU A 44 6.62 12.73 -1.07
CA LEU A 44 6.16 13.29 0.19
C LEU A 44 7.29 13.32 1.21
N ASN A 45 7.42 14.43 1.95
CA ASN A 45 8.25 14.49 3.14
C ASN A 45 7.43 14.12 4.37
N LEU A 46 7.50 12.87 4.81
CA LEU A 46 6.64 12.35 5.88
C LEU A 46 6.83 12.99 7.26
N SER A 47 7.88 13.79 7.49
CA SER A 47 7.99 14.59 8.73
C SER A 47 7.36 15.97 8.61
N ASN A 48 7.02 16.43 7.41
CA ASN A 48 6.17 17.59 7.25
C ASN A 48 4.71 17.20 7.53
N PRO A 49 3.99 17.94 8.38
CA PRO A 49 2.63 17.56 8.77
C PRO A 49 1.61 17.59 7.63
N ALA A 50 1.77 18.48 6.64
CA ALA A 50 0.89 18.54 5.47
C ALA A 50 1.09 17.32 4.56
N ASP A 51 2.34 16.98 4.26
CA ASP A 51 2.68 15.82 3.43
C ASP A 51 2.32 14.49 4.10
N ALA A 52 2.44 14.42 5.43
CA ALA A 52 2.01 13.25 6.20
C ALA A 52 0.48 13.08 6.18
N SER A 53 -0.27 14.18 6.23
CA SER A 53 -1.73 14.15 6.04
C SER A 53 -2.12 13.73 4.63
N GLU A 54 -1.42 14.22 3.61
CA GLU A 54 -1.60 13.80 2.21
C GLU A 54 -1.32 12.29 2.04
N PHE A 55 -0.26 11.77 2.68
CA PHE A 55 0.00 10.34 2.72
C PHE A 55 -1.17 9.55 3.34
N ALA A 56 -1.69 10.01 4.48
CA ALA A 56 -2.81 9.37 5.16
C ALA A 56 -4.08 9.36 4.28
N ASP A 57 -4.34 10.45 3.54
CA ASP A 57 -5.47 10.55 2.62
C ASP A 57 -5.32 9.61 1.41
N ARG A 58 -4.11 9.48 0.87
CA ARG A 58 -3.82 8.51 -0.19
C ARG A 58 -3.98 7.08 0.30
N ALA A 59 -3.48 6.78 1.50
CA ALA A 59 -3.64 5.47 2.13
C ALA A 59 -5.11 5.11 2.34
N ARG A 60 -5.91 6.04 2.89
CA ARG A 60 -7.35 5.87 3.05
C ARG A 60 -8.07 5.61 1.72
N SER A 61 -7.76 6.39 0.70
CA SER A 61 -8.35 6.24 -0.64
C SER A 61 -7.92 4.94 -1.33
N ALA A 62 -6.71 4.47 -1.06
CA ALA A 62 -6.21 3.19 -1.53
C ALA A 62 -6.93 2.02 -0.84
N GLY A 63 -7.08 2.05 0.48
CA GLY A 63 -7.81 1.03 1.24
C GLY A 63 -9.28 0.96 0.85
N GLN A 64 -9.95 2.10 0.65
CA GLN A 64 -11.34 2.12 0.16
C GLN A 64 -11.50 1.48 -1.22
N ARG A 65 -10.53 1.67 -2.11
CA ARG A 65 -10.53 1.02 -3.44
C ARG A 65 -10.20 -0.46 -3.35
N ALA A 66 -9.23 -0.83 -2.52
CA ALA A 66 -8.85 -2.23 -2.30
C ALA A 66 -10.01 -3.05 -1.71
N CYS A 67 -10.76 -2.46 -0.78
CA CYS A 67 -11.92 -3.07 -0.15
C CYS A 67 -13.25 -2.79 -0.88
N SER A 68 -13.19 -2.23 -2.09
CA SER A 68 -14.40 -1.92 -2.86
C SER A 68 -15.21 -3.19 -3.14
N GLY A 69 -16.54 -3.08 -3.05
CA GLY A 69 -17.45 -4.24 -3.19
C GLY A 69 -17.77 -4.95 -1.86
N LEU A 70 -17.00 -4.71 -0.80
CA LEU A 70 -17.33 -5.19 0.54
C LEU A 70 -18.26 -4.20 1.27
N ARG A 71 -19.06 -4.68 2.22
CA ARG A 71 -19.99 -3.87 3.02
C ARG A 71 -19.97 -4.26 4.48
N GLY A 72 -20.46 -3.37 5.33
CA GLY A 72 -20.63 -3.63 6.77
C GLY A 72 -19.34 -4.10 7.44
N LEU A 73 -19.42 -5.21 8.17
CA LEU A 73 -18.30 -5.78 8.92
C LEU A 73 -17.16 -6.28 8.02
N SER A 74 -17.47 -6.83 6.83
CA SER A 74 -16.45 -7.31 5.90
C SER A 74 -15.60 -6.17 5.33
N MET A 75 -16.22 -5.02 5.05
CA MET A 75 -15.50 -3.81 4.65
C MET A 75 -14.56 -3.35 5.78
N ARG A 76 -15.04 -3.38 7.02
CA ARG A 76 -14.26 -2.96 8.17
C ARG A 76 -13.07 -3.90 8.43
N ALA A 77 -13.27 -5.22 8.31
CA ALA A 77 -12.19 -6.19 8.41
C ALA A 77 -11.12 -5.97 7.33
N CYS A 78 -11.52 -5.83 6.07
CA CYS A 78 -10.58 -5.55 4.98
C CYS A 78 -9.79 -4.26 5.20
N LEU A 79 -10.43 -3.19 5.71
CA LEU A 79 -9.71 -1.96 6.02
C LEU A 79 -8.72 -2.15 7.17
N MET A 80 -9.00 -3.03 8.14
CA MET A 80 -8.08 -3.32 9.24
C MET A 80 -6.85 -4.06 8.73
N ASP A 81 -7.07 -5.14 7.97
CA ASP A 81 -6.00 -5.92 7.33
C ASP A 81 -5.14 -5.01 6.43
N PHE A 82 -5.78 -4.16 5.62
CA PHE A 82 -5.07 -3.18 4.79
C PHE A 82 -4.20 -2.21 5.59
N ASN A 83 -4.65 -1.78 6.77
CA ASN A 83 -3.85 -0.89 7.62
C ASN A 83 -2.68 -1.64 8.29
N GLU A 84 -2.85 -2.92 8.60
CA GLU A 84 -1.77 -3.79 9.08
C GLU A 84 -0.70 -3.96 8.00
N ASP A 85 -1.10 -4.37 6.80
CA ASP A 85 -0.22 -4.51 5.63
C ASP A 85 0.51 -3.19 5.31
N LEU A 86 -0.20 -2.06 5.39
CA LEU A 86 0.40 -0.75 5.16
C LEU A 86 1.48 -0.42 6.20
N ARG A 87 1.28 -0.79 7.47
CA ARG A 87 2.27 -0.55 8.53
C ARG A 87 3.50 -1.41 8.32
N ASP A 88 3.32 -2.66 7.92
CA ASP A 88 4.42 -3.59 7.63
C ASP A 88 5.20 -3.17 6.37
N ALA A 89 4.53 -2.54 5.41
CA ALA A 89 5.17 -1.98 4.22
C ALA A 89 5.97 -0.68 4.49
N LEU A 90 5.75 -0.01 5.62
CA LEU A 90 6.48 1.21 5.98
C LEU A 90 7.82 0.86 6.64
N SER A 91 8.89 1.51 6.20
CA SER A 91 10.18 1.42 6.90
C SER A 91 10.12 2.08 8.28
N GLU A 92 10.97 1.63 9.21
CA GLU A 92 11.08 2.22 10.57
C GLU A 92 11.32 3.73 10.54
N ARG A 93 12.09 4.21 9.55
CA ARG A 93 12.32 5.63 9.33
C ARG A 93 11.02 6.34 9.00
N GLN A 94 10.27 5.87 8.01
CA GLN A 94 8.99 6.47 7.62
C GLN A 94 7.97 6.47 8.76
N VAL A 95 7.92 5.41 9.55
CA VAL A 95 7.09 5.35 10.77
C VAL A 95 7.50 6.45 11.76
N THR A 96 8.80 6.66 11.95
CA THR A 96 9.31 7.71 12.84
C THR A 96 8.98 9.10 12.33
N GLU A 97 9.16 9.37 11.03
CA GLU A 97 8.80 10.64 10.42
C GLU A 97 7.30 10.94 10.57
N LEU A 98 6.44 9.94 10.29
CA LEU A 98 4.99 10.06 10.48
C LEU A 98 4.60 10.35 11.93
N ARG A 99 5.25 9.70 12.91
CA ARG A 99 5.04 9.99 14.34
C ARG A 99 5.44 11.41 14.71
N MET A 100 6.53 11.93 14.13
CA MET A 100 6.96 13.31 14.34
C MET A 100 5.95 14.30 13.74
N ALA A 101 5.49 14.03 12.52
CA ALA A 101 4.44 14.82 11.87
C ALA A 101 3.13 14.81 12.67
N GLN A 102 2.73 13.67 13.23
CA GLN A 102 1.54 13.55 14.09
C GLN A 102 1.66 14.46 15.32
N ARG A 103 2.83 14.46 15.98
CA ARG A 103 3.11 15.35 17.12
C ARG A 103 3.12 16.83 16.72
N ALA A 104 3.50 17.13 15.49
CA ALA A 104 3.47 18.47 14.91
C ALA A 104 2.07 18.91 14.43
N GLY A 105 1.03 18.09 14.60
CA GLY A 105 -0.36 18.42 14.29
C GLY A 105 -0.92 17.78 13.02
N ALA A 106 -0.21 16.85 12.37
CA ALA A 106 -0.75 16.10 11.24
C ALA A 106 -1.95 15.23 11.67
N ASN A 107 -3.06 15.32 10.95
CA ASN A 107 -4.22 14.46 11.18
C ASN A 107 -4.00 13.09 10.51
N ILE A 108 -3.16 12.26 11.12
CA ILE A 108 -2.85 10.92 10.61
C ILE A 108 -3.81 9.95 11.26
N LYS A 109 -4.93 9.67 10.59
CA LYS A 109 -5.84 8.57 10.96
C LYS A 109 -5.49 7.32 10.15
N LEU A 110 -4.29 6.80 10.35
CA LEU A 110 -4.05 5.38 10.07
C LEU A 110 -4.92 4.64 11.07
N ALA A 111 -5.80 3.74 10.61
CA ALA A 111 -6.79 3.09 11.48
C ALA A 111 -6.03 2.32 12.57
N THR A 112 -5.90 2.96 13.72
CA THR A 112 -5.26 2.42 14.91
C THR A 112 -6.42 2.06 15.81
N ASN A 113 -6.53 0.80 16.21
CA ASN A 113 -7.43 0.43 17.29
C ASN A 113 -6.99 1.10 18.57
#